data_AF-A0A7W0FCN1-F1
#
_entry.id   AF-A0A7W0FCN1-F1
#
_cell.length_a   1.000
_cell.length_b   1.000
_cell.length_c   1.000
_cell.angle_alpha   90.00
_cell.angle_beta   90.00
_cell.angle_gamma   90.00
#
_symmetry.space_group_name_H-M   'P 1'
#
loop_
_entity.id
_entity.type
_entity.pdbx_description
1 polymer ?
#
loop_
_entity_poly.entity_id
_entity_poly.type
_entity_poly.pdbx_seq_one_letter_code
_entity_poly.pdbx_strand_id
1 'polypeptide(L)'
;MPDVIGIRFKDCGKIYDFEANGSGAEFKKGDIVIVESDLGLSIGSVIIGRRTVETSVRELRKVLRKATEEDFKQKQDNEAFEKEAKDYCIERIMARGLP
;
A
#
# COMPACT_ATOMS: atom_id res chain seq x y z
N MET A 1 -7.84 -6.67 22.89
CA MET A 1 -7.42 -7.52 21.76
C MET A 1 -7.67 -6.74 20.49
N PRO A 2 -6.64 -6.30 19.75
CA PRO A 2 -6.85 -5.59 18.49
C PRO A 2 -7.28 -6.55 17.39
N ASP A 3 -8.20 -6.09 16.54
CA ASP A 3 -8.54 -6.76 15.30
C ASP A 3 -7.60 -6.32 14.20
N VAL A 4 -7.01 -7.30 13.53
CA VAL A 4 -6.06 -7.08 12.45
C VAL A 4 -6.56 -7.68 11.15
N ILE A 5 -6.12 -7.10 10.04
CA ILE A 5 -6.29 -7.63 8.69
C ILE A 5 -4.93 -7.80 8.03
N GLY A 6 -4.80 -8.84 7.22
CA GLY A 6 -3.57 -9.11 6.48
C GLY A 6 -3.62 -8.45 5.10
N ILE A 7 -2.73 -7.51 4.86
CA ILE A 7 -2.65 -6.71 3.63
C ILE A 7 -1.40 -7.06 2.85
N ARG A 8 -1.54 -7.12 1.52
CA ARG A 8 -0.47 -7.36 0.58
C ARG A 8 -0.40 -6.22 -0.44
N PHE A 9 0.79 -5.67 -0.66
CA PHE A 9 1.03 -4.55 -1.58
C PHE A 9 1.34 -4.99 -3.02
N LYS A 10 2.01 -6.13 -3.19
CA LYS A 10 2.43 -6.68 -4.50
C LYS A 10 1.98 -8.13 -4.63
N ASP A 11 1.73 -8.59 -5.85
CA ASP A 11 1.12 -9.90 -6.11
C ASP A 11 1.88 -11.08 -5.45
N CYS A 12 3.21 -11.09 -5.49
CA CYS A 12 4.04 -12.08 -4.77
C CYS A 12 4.72 -11.52 -3.50
N GLY A 13 4.12 -10.52 -2.86
CA GLY A 13 4.70 -9.83 -1.70
C GLY A 13 4.42 -10.51 -0.35
N LYS A 14 5.17 -10.08 0.67
CA LYS A 14 4.88 -10.42 2.08
C LYS A 14 3.51 -9.86 2.48
N ILE A 15 2.80 -10.61 3.32
CA ILE A 15 1.55 -10.17 3.96
C ILE A 15 1.93 -9.52 5.27
N TYR A 16 1.41 -8.31 5.49
CA TYR A 16 1.63 -7.52 6.69
C TYR A 16 0.31 -7.36 7.44
N ASP A 17 0.37 -7.46 8.77
CA ASP A 17 -0.80 -7.25 9.61
C ASP A 17 -0.98 -5.77 9.92
N PHE A 18 -2.19 -5.27 9.68
CA PHE A 18 -2.59 -3.89 9.96
C PHE A 18 -3.80 -3.87 10.89
N GLU A 19 -3.87 -2.85 11.74
CA GLU A 19 -4.99 -2.64 12.65
C GLU A 19 -6.23 -2.15 11.89
N ALA A 20 -7.33 -2.90 12.01
CA ALA A 20 -8.62 -2.58 11.38
C ALA A 20 -9.53 -1.73 12.28
N ASN A 21 -9.23 -1.64 13.58
CA ASN A 21 -10.07 -0.93 14.56
C ASN A 21 -9.99 0.60 14.45
N GLY A 22 -8.98 1.15 13.76
CA GLY A 22 -8.76 2.59 13.66
C GLY A 22 -9.75 3.36 12.78
N SER A 23 -10.45 2.69 11.85
CA SER A 23 -11.24 3.35 10.79
C SER A 23 -12.75 3.19 10.93
N GLY A 24 -13.24 2.36 11.85
CA GLY A 24 -14.69 2.08 12.02
C GLY A 24 -15.35 1.40 10.81
N ALA A 25 -14.58 1.05 9.78
CA ALA A 25 -15.05 0.45 8.54
C ALA A 25 -14.84 -1.07 8.52
N GLU A 26 -15.79 -1.81 7.96
CA GLU A 26 -15.64 -3.25 7.74
C GLU A 26 -14.84 -3.53 6.45
N PHE A 27 -13.67 -4.14 6.61
CA PHE A 27 -12.83 -4.59 5.51
C PHE A 27 -13.04 -6.08 5.25
N LYS A 28 -13.28 -6.43 3.98
CA LYS A 28 -13.44 -7.82 3.52
C LYS A 28 -12.23 -8.27 2.72
N LYS A 29 -12.02 -9.58 2.66
CA LYS A 29 -11.01 -10.17 1.78
C LYS A 29 -11.32 -9.79 0.33
N GLY A 30 -10.31 -9.28 -0.37
CA GLY A 30 -10.43 -8.74 -1.74
C GLY A 30 -10.59 -7.23 -1.80
N ASP A 31 -10.93 -6.55 -0.69
CA ASP A 31 -10.99 -5.09 -0.68
C ASP A 31 -9.61 -4.48 -0.91
N ILE A 32 -9.59 -3.35 -1.61
CA ILE A 32 -8.40 -2.52 -1.79
C ILE A 32 -8.50 -1.36 -0.80
N VAL A 33 -7.42 -1.14 -0.06
CA VAL A 33 -7.39 -0.23 1.09
C VAL A 33 -6.14 0.65 1.04
N ILE A 34 -6.26 1.83 1.64
CA ILE A 34 -5.16 2.75 1.83
C ILE A 34 -4.67 2.59 3.27
N VAL A 35 -3.36 2.37 3.41
CA VAL A 35 -2.69 2.20 4.69
C VAL A 35 -1.56 3.20 4.83
N GLU A 36 -1.21 3.52 6.07
CA GLU A 36 -0.03 4.29 6.38
C GLU A 36 1.18 3.36 6.59
N SER A 37 2.15 3.45 5.71
CA SER A 37 3.44 2.76 5.83
C SER A 37 4.52 3.74 6.31
N ASP A 38 5.71 3.24 6.66
CA ASP A 38 6.85 4.09 7.03
C ASP A 38 7.28 5.07 5.91
N LEU A 39 6.94 4.77 4.66
CA LEU A 39 7.21 5.60 3.47
C LEU A 39 6.00 6.45 3.06
N GLY A 40 4.98 6.56 3.93
CA GLY A 40 3.76 7.32 3.68
C GLY A 40 2.60 6.44 3.19
N LEU A 41 1.68 7.04 2.45
CA LEU A 41 0.45 6.41 2.00
C LEU A 41 0.75 5.30 0.98
N SER A 42 0.16 4.13 1.20
CA SER A 42 0.33 2.98 0.32
C SER A 42 -1.01 2.30 0.05
N ILE A 43 -1.21 1.88 -1.20
CA ILE A 43 -2.37 1.11 -1.63
C ILE A 43 -2.07 -0.39 -1.50
N GLY A 44 -2.94 -1.13 -0.83
CA GLY A 44 -2.79 -2.55 -0.60
C GLY A 44 -4.10 -3.30 -0.76
N SER A 45 -4.01 -4.62 -0.94
CA SER A 45 -5.17 -5.51 -1.04
C SER A 45 -5.27 -6.39 0.21
N VAL A 46 -6.49 -6.54 0.72
CA VAL A 46 -6.80 -7.38 1.87
C VAL A 46 -6.82 -8.84 1.46
N ILE A 47 -5.84 -9.62 1.90
CA ILE A 47 -5.72 -11.06 1.61
C ILE A 47 -6.28 -11.90 2.75
N ILE A 48 -6.08 -11.45 4.00
CA ILE A 48 -6.56 -12.12 5.20
C ILE A 48 -7.61 -11.20 5.83
N GLY A 49 -8.81 -11.73 6.03
CA GLY A 49 -9.90 -11.01 6.69
C GLY A 49 -9.62 -10.74 8.17
N ARG A 50 -10.59 -10.11 8.84
CA ARG A 50 -10.49 -9.72 10.25
C ARG A 50 -10.18 -10.94 11.13
N ARG A 51 -9.09 -10.85 11.88
CA ARG A 51 -8.71 -11.82 12.91
C ARG A 51 -8.27 -11.08 14.17
N THR A 52 -8.58 -11.68 15.32
CA THR A 52 -8.18 -11.16 16.61
C THR A 52 -6.82 -11.76 16.97
N VAL A 53 -5.84 -10.93 17.33
CA VAL A 53 -4.51 -11.38 17.76
C VAL A 53 -4.22 -10.93 19.18
N GLU A 54 -3.65 -11.81 19.99
CA GLU A 54 -3.15 -11.48 21.32
C GLU A 54 -1.83 -10.71 21.14
N THR A 55 -1.87 -9.40 21.36
CA THR A 55 -0.76 -8.52 20.99
C THR A 55 0.47 -8.79 21.86
N SER A 56 1.65 -8.90 21.25
CA SER A 56 2.92 -8.84 22.00
C SER A 56 4.12 -8.24 21.27
N VAL A 57 4.13 -7.98 19.95
CA VAL A 57 5.46 -7.80 19.29
C VAL A 57 5.60 -6.70 18.22
N ARG A 58 4.55 -6.06 17.68
CA ARG A 58 4.76 -5.03 16.64
C ARG A 58 3.80 -3.86 16.75
N GLU A 59 4.34 -2.66 16.58
CA GLU A 59 3.58 -1.44 16.29
C GLU A 59 2.79 -1.67 14.99
N LEU A 60 1.54 -2.10 15.15
CA LEU A 60 0.65 -2.33 14.02
C LEU A 60 0.27 -0.98 13.43
N ARG A 61 0.60 -0.78 12.16
CA ARG A 61 0.14 0.38 11.40
C ARG A 61 -1.37 0.29 11.18
N LYS A 62 -2.01 1.44 11.00
CA LYS A 62 -3.48 1.54 10.87
C LYS A 62 -3.90 1.55 9.41
N VAL A 63 -5.04 0.93 9.15
CA VAL A 63 -5.76 1.10 7.88
C VAL A 63 -6.53 2.42 7.94
N LEU A 64 -6.35 3.27 6.94
CA LEU A 64 -6.98 4.59 6.92
C LEU A 64 -8.40 4.50 6.36
N ARG A 65 -8.56 3.89 5.18
CA ARG A 65 -9.84 3.79 4.47
C ARG A 65 -9.80 2.78 3.33
N LYS A 66 -10.95 2.50 2.74
CA LYS A 66 -11.03 1.81 1.44
C LYS A 66 -10.51 2.73 0.33
N ALA A 67 -9.87 2.14 -0.67
CA ALA A 67 -9.43 2.89 -1.85
C ALA A 67 -10.65 3.39 -2.63
N THR A 68 -10.60 4.64 -3.06
CA THR A 68 -11.59 5.29 -3.92
C THR A 68 -11.09 5.34 -5.36
N GLU A 69 -11.97 5.65 -6.31
CA GLU A 69 -11.61 5.81 -7.72
C GLU A 69 -10.50 6.85 -7.93
N GLU A 70 -10.46 7.90 -7.12
CA GLU A 70 -9.40 8.90 -7.12
C GLU A 70 -8.02 8.30 -6.79
N ASP A 71 -7.95 7.35 -5.85
CA ASP A 71 -6.68 6.68 -5.52
C ASP A 71 -6.17 5.83 -6.69
N PHE A 72 -7.08 5.16 -7.41
CA PHE A 72 -6.73 4.38 -8.59
C PHE A 72 -6.25 5.28 -9.73
N LYS A 73 -6.93 6.42 -9.93
CA LYS A 73 -6.50 7.42 -10.89
C LYS A 73 -5.12 7.97 -10.55
N GLN A 74 -4.89 8.34 -9.28
CA GLN A 74 -3.60 8.81 -8.82
C GLN A 74 -2.50 7.76 -9.03
N LYS A 75 -2.80 6.47 -8.79
CA LYS A 75 -1.86 5.37 -9.07
C LYS A 75 -1.51 5.30 -10.56
N GLN A 76 -2.50 5.41 -11.44
CA GLN A 76 -2.29 5.39 -12.89
C GLN A 76 -1.46 6.61 -13.35
N ASP A 77 -1.78 7.80 -12.85
CA ASP A 77 -1.04 9.03 -13.15
C ASP A 77 0.41 8.92 -12.66
N ASN A 78 0.62 8.36 -11.46
CA ASN A 78 1.95 8.11 -10.92
C ASN A 78 2.75 7.10 -11.76
N GLU A 79 2.13 6.02 -12.23
CA GLU A 79 2.81 5.03 -13.09
C GLU A 79 3.20 5.63 -14.45
N ALA A 80 2.36 6.50 -15.03
CA ALA A 80 2.68 7.22 -16.26
C ALA A 80 3.84 8.20 -16.04
N PHE A 81 3.79 8.98 -14.96
CA PHE A 81 4.84 9.92 -14.61
C PHE A 81 6.16 9.23 -14.26
N GLU A 82 6.13 8.09 -13.55
CA GLU A 82 7.31 7.28 -13.25
C GLU A 82 8.01 6.84 -14.54
N LYS A 83 7.24 6.40 -15.54
CA LYS A 83 7.79 5.99 -16.83
C LYS A 83 8.45 7.16 -17.55
N GLU A 84 7.78 8.30 -17.65
CA GLU A 84 8.32 9.50 -18.30
C GLU A 84 9.59 10.00 -17.58
N ALA A 85 9.56 10.07 -16.25
CA ALA A 85 10.69 10.50 -15.45
C ALA A 85 11.89 9.55 -15.61
N LYS A 86 11.63 8.23 -15.68
CA LYS A 86 12.67 7.22 -15.91
C LYS A 86 13.30 7.38 -17.29
N ASP A 87 12.48 7.50 -18.34
CA ASP A 87 12.96 7.67 -19.71
C ASP A 87 13.79 8.95 -19.84
N TYR A 88 13.32 10.05 -19.23
CA TYR A 88 14.07 11.31 -19.15
C TYR A 88 15.42 11.13 -18.43
N CYS A 89 15.44 10.49 -17.26
CA CYS A 89 16.69 10.27 -16.53
C CYS A 89 17.69 9.44 -17.33
N ILE A 90 17.23 8.37 -18.00
CA ILE A 90 18.07 7.53 -18.86
C ILE A 90 18.64 8.36 -20.02
N GLU A 91 17.82 9.15 -20.69
CA GLU A 91 18.26 10.04 -21.77
C GLU A 91 19.36 11.00 -21.27
N ARG A 92 19.17 11.59 -20.09
CA ARG A 92 20.11 12.55 -19.50
C ARG A 92 21.42 11.91 -19.02
N ILE A 93 21.39 10.64 -18.60
CA ILE A 93 22.57 9.82 -18.26
C ILE A 93 23.36 9.53 -19.54
N MET A 94 22.69 9.03 -20.60
CA MET A 94 23.31 8.74 -21.88
C MET A 94 23.92 10.00 -22.52
N ALA A 95 23.20 11.12 -22.51
CA ALA A 95 23.67 12.40 -23.04
C ALA A 95 24.91 12.94 -22.30
N ARG A 96 25.17 12.50 -21.07
CA ARG A 96 26.34 12.88 -20.26
C ARG A 96 27.46 11.84 -20.29
N GLY A 97 27.27 10.71 -20.98
CA GLY A 97 28.25 9.61 -21.01
C GLY A 97 28.50 9.00 -19.63
N LEU A 98 27.51 9.07 -18.73
CA LEU A 98 27.60 8.45 -17.41
C LEU A 98 27.22 6.95 -17.55
N PRO A 99 27.96 6.03 -16.90
CA PRO A 99 27.65 4.61 -16.91
C PRO A 99 26.36 4.29 -16.16
#